data_AF-A0A259F2U5-F1
#
_entry.id   AF-A0A259F2U5-F1
#
_cell.length_a   1.000
_cell.length_b   1.000
_cell.length_c   1.000
_cell.angle_alpha   90.00
_cell.angle_beta   90.00
_cell.angle_gamma   90.00
#
_symmetry.space_group_name_H-M   'P 1'
#
loop_
_entity.id
_entity.type
_entity.pdbx_description
1 polymer ?
#
loop_
_entity_poly.entity_id
_entity_poly.type
_entity_poly.pdbx_seq_one_letter_code
_entity_poly.pdbx_strand_id
1 'polypeptide(L)'
;FHPDWKMMDVPPTPASTLTRARDIALKAGLHYVYTGNVHDTIGGTTFCPNCHEALIVRDWYRIDHYSVTPDGHCPHCGTAIAGRFGAFSHPFGNRRIPIAMHREHRT
;
A
#
# COMPACT_ATOMS: atom_id res chain seq x y z
N PHE A 1 -6.23 11.73 8.29
CA PHE A 1 -6.34 13.13 7.81
C PHE A 1 -5.02 13.85 8.10
N HIS A 2 -4.54 14.62 7.14
CA HIS A 2 -3.32 15.42 7.23
C HIS A 2 -3.74 16.87 6.97
N PRO A 3 -3.57 17.79 7.94
CA PRO A 3 -3.89 19.20 7.77
C PRO A 3 -2.87 19.82 6.82
N ASP A 4 -3.35 20.44 5.73
CA ASP A 4 -2.50 21.08 4.74
C ASP A 4 -2.98 22.50 4.43
N TRP A 5 -2.10 23.28 3.80
CA TRP A 5 -2.34 24.64 3.34
C TRP A 5 -2.68 25.63 4.48
N LYS A 6 -3.96 25.97 4.68
CA LYS A 6 -4.41 27.01 5.62
C LYS A 6 -4.92 26.48 6.95
N MET A 7 -4.84 25.16 7.17
CA MET A 7 -5.33 24.54 8.40
C MET A 7 -4.18 24.35 9.40
N MET A 8 -3.75 25.44 10.04
CA MET A 8 -2.57 25.44 10.91
C MET A 8 -2.85 24.98 12.35
N ASP A 9 -4.11 25.02 12.79
CA ASP A 9 -4.50 24.85 14.20
C ASP A 9 -5.14 23.50 14.52
N VAL A 10 -5.23 22.59 13.53
CA VAL A 10 -5.82 21.26 13.71
C VAL A 10 -4.73 20.22 13.58
N PRO A 11 -4.55 19.32 14.57
CA PRO A 11 -3.53 18.28 14.46
C PRO A 11 -3.91 17.21 13.40
N PRO A 12 -2.93 16.53 12.81
CA PRO A 12 -3.19 15.34 11.98
C PRO A 12 -3.89 14.25 12.78
N THR A 13 -4.60 13.37 12.07
CA THR A 13 -5.14 12.15 12.69
C THR A 13 -3.98 11.34 13.27
N PRO A 14 -3.99 11.03 14.58
CA PRO A 14 -2.93 10.22 15.18
C PRO A 14 -2.85 8.84 14.52
N ALA A 15 -1.63 8.32 14.33
CA ALA A 15 -1.41 6.99 13.74
C ALA A 15 -2.18 5.89 14.48
N SER A 16 -2.27 5.97 15.82
CA SER A 16 -3.06 5.03 16.64
C SER A 16 -4.54 4.97 16.28
N THR A 17 -5.11 6.06 15.77
CA THR A 17 -6.49 6.07 15.26
C THR A 17 -6.62 5.21 14.00
N LEU A 18 -5.61 5.25 13.12
CA LEU A 18 -5.58 4.45 11.90
C LEU A 18 -5.38 2.96 12.23
N THR A 19 -4.45 2.64 13.13
CA THR A 19 -4.24 1.26 13.61
C THR A 19 -5.54 0.69 14.19
N ARG A 20 -6.21 1.44 15.06
CA ARG A 20 -7.50 1.03 15.65
C ARG A 20 -8.59 0.82 14.60
N ALA A 21 -8.69 1.72 13.62
CA ALA A 21 -9.66 1.58 12.53
C ALA A 21 -9.39 0.33 11.68
N ARG A 22 -8.11 0.06 11.39
CA ARG A 22 -7.69 -1.16 10.70
C ARG A 22 -8.11 -2.42 11.47
N ASP A 23 -7.87 -2.47 12.77
CA ASP A 23 -8.23 -3.64 13.59
C ASP A 23 -9.74 -3.89 13.61
N ILE A 24 -10.55 -2.84 13.67
CA ILE A 24 -12.02 -2.95 13.60
C ILE A 24 -12.44 -3.53 12.25
N ALA A 25 -11.88 -3.04 11.15
CA ALA A 25 -12.18 -3.49 9.80
C ALA A 25 -11.78 -4.96 9.58
N LEU A 26 -10.61 -5.38 10.07
CA LEU A 26 -10.18 -6.79 10.03
C LEU A 26 -11.13 -7.69 10.83
N LYS A 27 -11.51 -7.27 12.05
CA LYS A 27 -12.49 -7.99 12.89
C LYS A 27 -13.89 -8.08 12.27
N ALA A 28 -14.24 -7.13 11.40
CA ALA A 28 -15.48 -7.15 10.62
C ALA A 28 -15.41 -8.10 9.40
N GLY A 29 -14.27 -8.75 9.16
CA GLY A 29 -14.09 -9.72 8.07
C GLY A 29 -13.51 -9.12 6.78
N LEU A 30 -13.03 -7.88 6.79
CA LEU A 30 -12.29 -7.33 5.65
C LEU A 30 -10.88 -7.92 5.62
N HIS A 31 -10.47 -8.45 4.47
CA HIS A 31 -9.16 -9.12 4.35
C HIS A 31 -8.00 -8.15 4.07
N TYR A 32 -8.26 -7.06 3.35
CA TYR A 32 -7.23 -6.17 2.83
C TYR A 32 -7.50 -4.74 3.28
N VAL A 33 -6.95 -4.38 4.44
CA VAL A 33 -7.14 -3.06 5.05
C VAL A 33 -5.77 -2.42 5.29
N TYR A 34 -5.55 -1.25 4.69
CA TYR A 34 -4.26 -0.58 4.70
C TYR A 34 -4.31 0.77 5.40
N THR A 35 -3.26 1.10 6.15
CA THR A 35 -3.06 2.43 6.74
C THR A 35 -2.29 3.33 5.77
N GLY A 36 -2.95 4.37 5.24
CA GLY A 36 -2.32 5.33 4.32
C GLY A 36 -1.68 6.52 5.03
N ASN A 37 -0.72 7.17 4.34
CA ASN A 37 -0.04 8.41 4.76
C ASN A 37 0.66 8.33 6.14
N VAL A 38 1.08 7.14 6.55
CA VAL A 38 1.88 6.89 7.76
C VAL A 38 2.92 5.82 7.45
N HIS A 39 4.05 5.86 8.16
CA HIS A 39 4.99 4.74 8.17
C HIS A 39 4.47 3.65 9.10
N ASP A 40 3.83 2.64 8.52
CA ASP A 40 3.30 1.46 9.22
C ASP A 40 3.47 0.25 8.30
N THR A 41 4.55 -0.51 8.51
CA THR A 41 4.87 -1.69 7.68
C THR A 41 3.79 -2.76 7.79
N ILE A 42 3.24 -2.98 8.98
CA ILE A 42 2.19 -4.00 9.21
C ILE A 42 0.90 -3.55 8.53
N GLY A 43 0.52 -2.29 8.75
CA GLY A 43 -0.63 -1.68 8.11
C GLY A 43 -0.49 -1.56 6.59
N GLY A 44 0.73 -1.47 6.07
CA GLY A 44 1.03 -1.46 4.65
C GLY A 44 1.14 -2.84 4.00
N THR A 45 1.23 -3.92 4.79
CA THR A 45 1.48 -5.28 4.28
C THR A 45 0.21 -5.94 3.74
N THR A 46 0.31 -6.56 2.57
CA THR A 46 -0.69 -7.51 2.06
C THR A 46 -0.40 -8.88 2.65
N PHE A 47 -1.32 -9.38 3.49
CA PHE A 47 -1.29 -10.74 4.02
C PHE A 47 -2.18 -11.66 3.19
N CYS A 48 -1.83 -12.95 3.13
CA CYS A 48 -2.74 -13.95 2.59
C CYS A 48 -3.99 -14.06 3.48
N PRO A 49 -5.22 -13.98 2.95
CA PRO A 49 -6.44 -14.08 3.77
C PRO A 49 -6.67 -15.48 4.36
N ASN A 50 -5.97 -16.50 3.86
CA ASN A 50 -6.11 -17.88 4.30
C ASN A 50 -5.00 -18.28 5.30
N CYS A 51 -3.74 -18.26 4.86
CA CYS A 51 -2.61 -18.69 5.70
C CYS A 51 -1.93 -17.56 6.48
N HIS A 52 -2.35 -16.31 6.31
CA HIS A 52 -1.79 -15.12 6.97
C HIS A 52 -0.31 -14.82 6.69
N GLU A 53 0.29 -15.46 5.69
CA GLU A 53 1.66 -15.15 5.27
C GLU A 53 1.77 -13.73 4.73
N ALA A 54 2.89 -13.06 4.99
CA ALA A 54 3.17 -11.70 4.50
C ALA A 54 3.61 -11.75 3.04
N LEU A 55 2.72 -11.42 2.11
CA LEU A 55 2.98 -11.58 0.67
C LEU A 55 3.58 -10.35 0.01
N ILE A 56 3.17 -9.15 0.43
CA ILE A 56 3.73 -7.91 -0.08
C ILE A 56 3.96 -6.97 1.10
N VAL A 57 5.21 -6.86 1.54
CA VAL A 57 5.60 -5.98 2.65
C VAL A 57 6.00 -4.63 2.07
N ARG A 58 5.35 -3.57 2.58
CA ARG A 58 5.54 -2.20 2.09
C ARG A 58 5.75 -1.25 3.23
N ASP A 59 6.57 -0.26 2.98
CA ASP A 59 6.66 0.95 3.78
C ASP A 59 6.72 2.15 2.83
N TRP A 60 5.61 2.90 2.77
CA TRP A 60 5.43 3.96 1.79
C TRP A 60 5.62 3.47 0.35
N TYR A 61 6.51 4.11 -0.43
CA TYR A 61 6.80 3.78 -1.82
C TYR A 61 7.82 2.65 -1.97
N ARG A 62 8.27 2.06 -0.86
CA ARG A 62 9.22 0.96 -0.84
C ARG A 62 8.46 -0.37 -0.71
N ILE A 63 8.83 -1.33 -1.54
CA ILE A 63 8.39 -2.72 -1.43
C ILE A 63 9.58 -3.50 -0.90
N ASP A 64 9.50 -3.91 0.36
CA ASP A 64 10.58 -4.61 1.05
C ASP A 64 10.53 -6.13 0.79
N HIS A 65 9.34 -6.67 0.51
CA HIS A 65 9.14 -8.06 0.13
C HIS A 65 7.97 -8.20 -0.85
N TYR A 66 8.09 -9.13 -1.79
CA TYR A 66 7.05 -9.50 -2.75
C TYR A 66 7.16 -10.98 -3.08
N SER A 67 6.08 -11.74 -2.84
CA SER A 67 6.04 -13.19 -3.09
C SER A 67 4.76 -13.67 -3.76
N VAL A 68 3.81 -12.80 -4.09
CA VAL A 68 2.63 -13.19 -4.89
C VAL A 68 3.11 -13.76 -6.22
N THR A 69 2.58 -14.91 -6.62
CA THR A 69 2.97 -15.54 -7.89
C THR A 69 2.53 -14.68 -9.08
N PRO A 70 3.14 -14.83 -10.27
CA PRO A 70 2.77 -14.02 -11.45
C PRO A 70 1.29 -14.12 -11.84
N ASP A 71 0.64 -15.22 -11.53
CA ASP A 71 -0.77 -15.52 -11.75
C ASP A 71 -1.69 -15.11 -10.57
N GLY A 72 -1.13 -14.54 -9.49
CA GLY A 72 -1.89 -13.89 -8.42
C GLY A 72 -2.22 -14.78 -7.22
N HIS A 73 -1.42 -15.81 -6.93
CA HIS A 73 -1.66 -16.72 -5.82
C HIS A 73 -0.63 -16.55 -4.69
N CYS A 74 -1.03 -16.97 -3.49
CA CYS A 74 -0.12 -17.19 -2.39
C CYS A 74 0.77 -18.40 -2.69
N PRO A 75 2.11 -18.30 -2.65
CA PRO A 75 2.99 -19.43 -2.94
C PRO A 75 2.98 -20.48 -1.83
N HIS A 76 2.47 -20.16 -0.63
CA HIS A 76 2.48 -21.07 0.52
C HIS A 76 1.23 -21.94 0.61
N CYS A 77 0.05 -21.41 0.25
CA CYS A 77 -1.22 -22.14 0.39
C CYS A 77 -2.08 -22.14 -0.89
N GLY A 78 -1.61 -21.53 -1.98
CA GLY A 78 -2.32 -21.51 -3.26
C GLY A 78 -3.58 -20.63 -3.29
N THR A 79 -3.88 -19.90 -2.22
CA THR A 79 -5.05 -19.01 -2.19
C THR A 79 -4.91 -17.88 -3.20
N ALA A 80 -5.92 -17.68 -4.05
CA ALA A 80 -5.99 -16.56 -4.97
C ALA A 80 -6.08 -15.23 -4.20
N ILE A 81 -5.17 -14.30 -4.48
CA ILE A 81 -5.12 -12.99 -3.86
C ILE A 81 -5.94 -12.02 -4.71
N ALA A 82 -6.77 -11.20 -4.06
CA ALA A 82 -7.57 -10.22 -4.78
C ALA A 82 -6.66 -9.14 -5.38
N GLY A 83 -6.72 -8.95 -6.69
CA GLY A 83 -5.91 -7.98 -7.41
C GLY A 83 -5.61 -8.40 -8.84
N ARG A 84 -4.78 -7.61 -9.52
CA ARG A 84 -4.22 -7.95 -10.85
C ARG A 84 -2.71 -7.98 -10.70
N PHE A 85 -2.15 -9.17 -10.80
CA PHE A 85 -0.74 -9.43 -10.63
C PHE A 85 -0.12 -9.84 -11.96
N GLY A 86 1.21 -9.79 -11.99
CA GLY A 86 2.02 -10.18 -13.13
C GLY A 86 3.43 -10.49 -12.63
N ALA A 87 4.34 -10.77 -13.56
CA ALA A 87 5.74 -10.98 -13.21
C ALA A 87 6.30 -9.75 -12.48
N PHE A 88 6.82 -9.97 -11.27
CA PHE A 88 7.49 -8.95 -10.48
C PHE A 88 9.00 -9.20 -10.52
N SER A 89 9.76 -8.22 -10.98
CA SER A 89 11.23 -8.30 -11.00
C SER A 89 11.84 -7.45 -9.89
N HIS A 90 11.62 -6.13 -9.95
CA HIS A 90 12.15 -5.18 -8.97
C HIS A 90 11.17 -4.03 -8.77
N PRO A 91 11.09 -3.45 -7.55
CA PRO A 91 10.24 -2.30 -7.30
C PRO A 91 10.79 -1.04 -7.98
N PHE A 92 9.88 -0.20 -8.47
CA PHE A 92 10.25 1.14 -8.96
C PHE A 92 10.84 2.02 -7.84
N GLY A 93 10.33 1.88 -6.62
CA GLY A 93 10.81 2.56 -5.41
C GLY A 93 10.32 4.01 -5.30
N ASN A 94 10.91 4.74 -4.37
CA ASN A 94 10.65 6.17 -4.08
C ASN A 94 11.30 7.11 -5.12
N ARG A 95 11.15 6.78 -6.40
CA ARG A 95 11.68 7.55 -7.52
C ARG A 95 10.59 8.40 -8.15
N ARG A 96 10.99 9.43 -8.90
CA ARG A 96 10.08 10.25 -9.69
C ARG A 96 10.58 10.23 -11.13
N ILE A 97 9.68 10.03 -12.09
CA ILE A 97 9.99 10.21 -13.52
C ILE A 97 9.64 11.67 -13.85
N PRO A 98 10.61 12.52 -14.17
CA PRO A 98 10.32 13.88 -14.58
C PRO A 98 9.56 13.85 -15.91
N ILE A 99 8.51 14.67 -16.02
CA ILE A 99 7.75 14.85 -17.26
C ILE A 99 8.16 16.20 -17.86
N ALA A 100 8.73 16.17 -19.05
CA ALA A 100 9.00 17.38 -19.81
C ALA A 100 7.73 17.80 -20.56
N MET A 101 7.13 18.92 -20.16
CA MET A 101 6.03 19.53 -20.88
C MET A 101 6.60 20.62 -21.80
N HIS A 102 6.84 20.30 -23.07
CA HIS A 102 7.19 21.30 -24.08
C HIS A 102 5.92 22.00 -24.56
N ARG A 103 5.88 23.34 -24.52
CA ARG A 103 4.83 24.10 -25.20
C ARG A 103 5.10 24.04 -26.70
N GLU A 104 4.23 23.35 -27.45
CA GLU A 104 4.19 23.50 -28.90
C GLU A 104 3.95 24.99 -29.23
N HIS A 105 4.90 25.61 -29.92
CA HIS A 105 4.70 26.92 -30.52
C HIS A 105 3.87 26.70 -31.78
N ARG A 106 2.55 26.94 -31.69
CA ARG A 106 1.73 27.14 -32.88
C ARG A 106 2.03 28.52 -33.45
N THR A 107 2.76 28.56 -34.56
CA THR A 107 2.82 29.68 -35.50
C THR A 107 1.48 29.90 -36.18
#